data_AF-A0A6L7I465-F1
#
_entry.id   AF-A0A6L7I465-F1
#
_cell.length_a   1.000
_cell.length_b   1.000
_cell.length_c   1.000
_cell.angle_alpha   90.00
_cell.angle_beta   90.00
_cell.angle_gamma   90.00
#
_symmetry.space_group_name_H-M   'P 1'
#
loop_
_entity.id
_entity.type
_entity.pdbx_description
1 polymer ?
#
loop_
_entity_poly.entity_id
_entity_poly.type
_entity_poly.pdbx_seq_one_letter_code
_entity_poly.pdbx_strand_id
1 'polypeptide(L)'
;MNSSTLRILSYLALLVFFVTITINLCSHFGIELSDSAIFLPQIIVIGLAFPLVKMCNETMPDTNNGNLAHIFSATNGKYFLLLALIGLYGIINFFYFIHQTKPFPRGEAPLYLESGIFSSGQMIFAFLEFIITNALIKITGEKKLPNK
;
A
#
# COMPACT_ATOMS: atom_id res chain seq x y z
N MET A 1 3.44 -9.73 -17.53
CA MET A 1 4.50 -9.96 -16.52
C MET A 1 4.43 -11.40 -16.03
N ASN A 2 5.55 -12.05 -15.73
CA ASN A 2 5.55 -13.46 -15.29
C ASN A 2 5.28 -13.59 -13.78
N SER A 3 4.96 -14.80 -13.32
CA SER A 3 4.63 -15.08 -11.91
C SER A 3 5.79 -14.79 -10.96
N SER A 4 7.04 -15.04 -11.37
CA SER A 4 8.23 -14.77 -10.56
C SER A 4 8.40 -13.28 -10.27
N THR A 5 8.23 -12.42 -11.27
CA THR A 5 8.26 -10.96 -11.09
C THR A 5 7.14 -10.51 -10.15
N LEU A 6 5.91 -11.01 -10.31
CA LEU A 6 4.81 -10.68 -9.40
C LEU A 6 5.10 -11.08 -7.95
N ARG A 7 5.78 -12.21 -7.71
CA ARG A 7 6.21 -12.62 -6.37
C ARG A 7 7.23 -11.66 -5.78
N ILE A 8 8.19 -11.20 -6.58
CA ILE A 8 9.16 -10.18 -6.16
C ILE A 8 8.44 -8.89 -5.78
N LEU A 9 7.49 -8.42 -6.61
CA LEU A 9 6.71 -7.21 -6.30
C LEU A 9 5.85 -7.39 -5.04
N SER A 10 5.30 -8.59 -4.83
CA SER A 10 4.55 -8.92 -3.60
C SER A 10 5.42 -8.80 -2.36
N TYR A 11 6.62 -9.39 -2.36
CA TYR A 11 7.55 -9.27 -1.24
C TYR A 11 8.05 -7.84 -1.04
N LEU A 12 8.28 -7.11 -2.13
CA LEU A 12 8.66 -5.70 -2.06
C LEU A 12 7.55 -4.84 -1.45
N ALA A 13 6.30 -5.01 -1.89
CA ALA A 13 5.14 -4.32 -1.31
C ALA A 13 4.97 -4.65 0.18
N LEU A 14 5.16 -5.91 0.57
CA LEU A 14 5.11 -6.33 1.97
C LEU A 14 6.24 -5.71 2.80
N LEU A 15 7.46 -5.65 2.27
CA LEU A 15 8.59 -4.99 2.93
C LEU A 15 8.31 -3.50 3.13
N VAL A 16 7.85 -2.82 2.08
CA VAL A 16 7.48 -1.40 2.13
C VAL A 16 6.35 -1.14 3.13
N PHE A 17 5.38 -2.05 3.23
CA PHE A 17 4.35 -1.99 4.27
C PHE A 17 4.95 -2.03 5.69
N PHE A 18 5.86 -2.96 5.98
CA PHE A 18 6.51 -3.00 7.30
C PHE A 18 7.40 -1.78 7.58
N VAL A 19 8.10 -1.27 6.57
CA VAL A 19 8.90 -0.04 6.69
C VAL A 19 8.01 1.16 7.00
N THR A 20 6.89 1.31 6.30
CA THR A 20 5.93 2.42 6.55
C THR A 20 5.26 2.32 7.91
N ILE A 21 4.95 1.11 8.41
CA ILE A 21 4.52 0.92 9.81
C ILE A 21 5.61 1.39 10.77
N THR A 22 6.87 1.01 10.53
CA THR A 22 7.99 1.39 11.40
C THR A 22 8.15 2.90 11.46
N ILE A 23 8.08 3.58 10.31
CA ILE A 23 8.11 5.05 10.22
C ILE A 23 6.95 5.64 11.02
N ASN A 24 5.72 5.13 10.84
CA ASN A 24 4.55 5.62 11.56
C ASN A 24 4.68 5.47 13.09
N LEU A 25 5.28 4.37 13.56
CA LEU A 25 5.59 4.16 14.97
C LEU A 25 6.66 5.14 15.46
N CYS A 26 7.75 5.33 14.71
CA CYS A 26 8.77 6.33 15.02
C CYS A 26 8.17 7.73 15.16
N SER A 27 7.30 8.13 14.24
CA SER A 27 6.54 9.39 14.29
C SER A 27 5.69 9.50 15.56
N HIS A 28 5.05 8.41 15.99
CA HIS A 28 4.24 8.40 17.22
C HIS A 28 5.07 8.64 18.49
N PHE A 29 6.32 8.16 18.49
CA PHE A 29 7.27 8.34 19.60
C PHE A 29 8.14 9.59 19.48
N GLY A 30 7.90 10.46 18.48
CA GLY A 30 8.72 11.65 18.27
C GLY A 30 10.15 11.35 17.85
N ILE A 31 10.39 10.18 17.24
CA ILE A 31 11.72 9.78 16.76
C ILE A 31 11.92 10.36 15.37
N GLU A 32 12.93 11.22 15.25
CA GLU A 32 13.34 11.80 13.97
C GLU A 32 14.05 10.74 13.11
N LEU A 33 13.65 10.69 11.84
CA LEU A 33 14.26 9.86 10.81
C LEU A 33 14.85 10.75 9.73
N SER A 34 15.80 10.24 8.95
CA SER A 34 16.30 10.98 7.80
C SER A 34 15.22 11.13 6.73
N ASP A 35 15.23 12.25 6.01
CA ASP A 35 14.33 12.49 4.87
C ASP A 35 14.34 11.31 3.89
N SER A 36 15.52 10.78 3.59
CA SER A 36 15.69 9.63 2.71
C SER A 36 14.92 8.39 3.17
N ALA A 37 14.87 8.12 4.48
CA ALA A 37 14.15 6.99 5.04
C ALA A 37 12.62 7.17 4.92
N ILE A 38 12.15 8.41 4.96
CA ILE A 38 10.73 8.78 4.82
C ILE A 38 10.30 8.78 3.35
N PHE A 39 11.14 9.28 2.45
CA PHE A 39 10.82 9.46 1.03
C PHE A 39 11.02 8.20 0.18
N LEU A 40 11.97 7.33 0.51
CA LEU A 40 12.26 6.13 -0.27
C LEU A 40 11.04 5.18 -0.40
N PRO A 41 10.30 4.86 0.68
CA PRO A 41 9.09 4.04 0.57
C PRO A 41 8.05 4.63 -0.38
N GLN A 42 7.91 5.96 -0.42
CA GLN A 42 6.92 6.64 -1.27
C GLN A 42 7.21 6.42 -2.75
N ILE A 43 8.49 6.55 -3.13
CA ILE A 43 8.95 6.31 -4.50
C ILE A 43 8.64 4.88 -4.91
N ILE A 44 8.85 3.92 -4.00
CA ILE A 44 8.57 2.51 -4.28
C ILE A 44 7.07 2.26 -4.43
N VAL A 45 6.22 2.77 -3.52
CA VAL A 45 4.76 2.66 -3.63
C VAL A 45 4.27 3.25 -4.96
N ILE A 46 4.62 4.50 -5.25
CA ILE A 46 4.22 5.16 -6.51
C ILE A 46 4.73 4.36 -7.72
N GLY A 47 5.99 3.91 -7.68
CA GLY A 47 6.60 3.12 -8.74
C GLY A 47 5.94 1.76 -8.97
N LEU A 48 5.44 1.12 -7.91
CA LEU A 48 4.71 -0.16 -7.97
C LEU A 48 3.28 0.04 -8.46
N ALA A 49 2.62 1.14 -8.12
CA ALA A 49 1.25 1.40 -8.52
C ALA A 49 1.06 1.37 -10.04
N PHE A 50 1.94 2.01 -10.82
CA PHE A 50 1.82 2.08 -12.28
C PHE A 50 1.73 0.70 -12.97
N PRO A 51 2.71 -0.22 -12.82
CA PRO A 51 2.64 -1.53 -13.46
C PRO A 51 1.49 -2.38 -12.92
N LEU A 52 1.15 -2.26 -11.63
CA LEU A 52 0.06 -3.03 -11.03
C LEU A 52 -1.31 -2.59 -11.55
N VAL A 53 -1.56 -1.28 -11.66
CA VAL A 53 -2.79 -0.74 -12.25
C VAL A 53 -2.93 -1.19 -13.69
N LYS A 54 -1.86 -1.09 -14.50
CA LYS A 54 -1.86 -1.57 -15.89
C LYS A 54 -2.25 -3.05 -15.96
N MET A 55 -1.64 -3.90 -15.13
CA MET A 55 -1.95 -5.33 -15.13
C MET A 55 -3.36 -5.65 -14.62
N CYS A 56 -3.88 -4.90 -13.65
CA CYS A 56 -5.27 -5.05 -13.21
C CYS A 56 -6.23 -4.81 -14.38
N ASN A 57 -6.00 -3.74 -15.15
CA ASN A 57 -6.80 -3.42 -16.33
C ASN A 57 -6.71 -4.52 -17.41
N GLU A 58 -5.51 -5.05 -17.66
CA GLU A 58 -5.30 -6.12 -18.66
C GLU A 58 -5.88 -7.49 -18.25
N THR A 59 -6.07 -7.74 -16.96
CA THR A 59 -6.54 -9.03 -16.44
C THR A 59 -8.03 -9.06 -16.13
N MET A 60 -8.71 -7.93 -16.34
CA MET A 60 -10.11 -7.72 -16.03
C MET A 60 -11.02 -8.57 -16.94
N PRO A 61 -11.99 -9.32 -16.38
CA PRO A 61 -12.88 -10.17 -17.16
C PRO A 61 -14.01 -9.41 -17.86
N ASP A 62 -14.45 -8.27 -17.33
CA ASP A 62 -15.49 -7.40 -17.88
C ASP A 62 -15.19 -5.95 -17.50
N THR A 63 -15.17 -5.04 -18.48
CA THR A 63 -14.90 -3.60 -18.29
C THR A 63 -15.98 -2.87 -17.50
N ASN A 64 -17.15 -3.48 -17.28
CA ASN A 64 -18.26 -2.87 -16.56
C ASN A 64 -18.19 -3.03 -15.03
N ASN A 65 -17.33 -3.91 -14.50
CA ASN A 65 -17.15 -4.07 -13.05
C ASN A 65 -15.97 -3.24 -12.53
N GLY A 66 -15.90 -2.91 -11.24
CA GLY A 66 -14.72 -2.20 -10.70
C GLY A 66 -13.49 -3.12 -10.60
N ASN A 67 -12.30 -2.61 -10.94
CA ASN A 67 -11.02 -3.35 -10.82
C ASN A 67 -10.81 -4.01 -9.44
N LEU A 68 -11.21 -3.32 -8.37
CA LEU A 68 -11.05 -3.82 -7.00
C LEU A 68 -11.93 -5.04 -6.70
N ALA A 69 -13.15 -5.09 -7.25
CA ALA A 69 -14.07 -6.21 -7.01
C ALA A 69 -13.49 -7.54 -7.53
N HIS A 70 -12.90 -7.50 -8.72
CA HIS A 70 -12.20 -8.66 -9.31
C HIS A 70 -10.99 -9.10 -8.46
N ILE A 71 -10.20 -8.16 -7.97
CA ILE A 71 -9.03 -8.43 -7.11
C ILE A 71 -9.43 -9.07 -5.77
N PHE A 72 -10.48 -8.55 -5.12
CA PHE A 72 -10.97 -9.13 -3.86
C PHE A 72 -11.64 -10.48 -4.06
N SER A 73 -12.35 -10.68 -5.18
CA SER A 73 -12.88 -11.99 -5.56
C SER A 73 -11.77 -13.03 -5.71
N ALA A 74 -10.67 -12.69 -6.41
CA ALA A 74 -9.56 -13.60 -6.57
C ALA A 74 -8.93 -14.02 -5.23
N THR A 75 -8.88 -13.12 -4.25
CA THR A 75 -8.35 -13.42 -2.90
C THR A 75 -9.37 -14.03 -1.95
N ASN A 76 -10.60 -14.34 -2.41
CA ASN A 76 -11.72 -14.80 -1.59
C ASN A 76 -11.99 -13.88 -0.38
N GLY A 77 -11.75 -12.57 -0.54
CA GLY A 77 -11.90 -11.60 0.55
C GLY A 77 -10.94 -11.79 1.73
N LYS A 78 -9.93 -12.67 1.65
CA LYS A 78 -9.02 -13.02 2.75
C LYS A 78 -8.41 -11.79 3.45
N TYR A 79 -8.10 -10.75 2.69
CA TYR A 79 -7.43 -9.55 3.19
C TYR A 79 -8.39 -8.40 3.49
N PHE A 80 -9.70 -8.56 3.29
CA PHE A 80 -10.66 -7.47 3.40
C PHE A 80 -10.71 -6.89 4.81
N LEU A 81 -10.85 -7.74 5.84
CA LEU A 81 -10.89 -7.30 7.23
C LEU A 81 -9.58 -6.59 7.63
N LEU A 82 -8.43 -7.17 7.25
CA LEU A 82 -7.13 -6.60 7.58
C LEU A 82 -6.91 -5.25 6.88
N LEU A 83 -7.31 -5.12 5.61
CA LEU A 83 -7.26 -3.85 4.89
C LEU A 83 -8.18 -2.81 5.53
N ALA A 84 -9.38 -3.20 5.98
CA ALA A 84 -10.28 -2.28 6.68
C ALA A 84 -9.68 -1.79 8.00
N LEU A 85 -9.04 -2.67 8.78
CA LEU A 85 -8.36 -2.30 10.02
C LEU A 85 -7.16 -1.37 9.77
N ILE A 86 -6.33 -1.68 8.78
CA ILE A 86 -5.19 -0.83 8.37
C ILE A 86 -5.69 0.52 7.84
N GLY A 87 -6.75 0.52 7.04
CA GLY A 87 -7.38 1.72 6.53
C GLY A 87 -7.91 2.61 7.65
N LEU A 88 -8.63 2.03 8.60
CA LEU A 88 -9.12 2.76 9.78
C LEU A 88 -7.97 3.32 10.61
N TYR A 89 -6.96 2.50 10.90
CA TYR A 89 -5.76 2.92 11.64
C TYR A 89 -5.02 4.06 10.92
N GLY A 90 -4.81 3.95 9.60
CA GLY A 90 -4.15 4.98 8.80
C GLY A 90 -4.95 6.27 8.75
N ILE A 91 -6.28 6.22 8.61
CA ILE A 91 -7.13 7.42 8.64
C ILE A 91 -7.07 8.11 10.00
N ILE A 92 -7.16 7.35 11.10
CA ILE A 92 -7.08 7.90 12.46
C ILE A 92 -5.72 8.58 12.66
N ASN A 93 -4.61 7.92 12.29
CA ASN A 93 -3.27 8.49 12.45
C ASN A 93 -3.06 9.71 11.56
N PHE A 94 -3.56 9.69 10.32
CA PHE A 94 -3.48 10.84 9.42
C PHE A 94 -4.09 12.10 10.05
N PHE A 95 -5.31 11.99 10.60
CA PHE A 95 -5.95 13.11 11.29
C PHE A 95 -5.29 13.46 12.62
N TYR A 96 -4.78 12.46 13.36
CA TYR A 96 -4.02 12.69 14.58
C TYR A 96 -2.78 13.53 14.31
N PHE A 97 -1.93 13.15 13.36
CA PHE A 97 -0.71 13.90 13.05
C PHE A 97 -1.01 15.28 12.46
N ILE A 98 -2.04 15.43 11.62
CA ILE A 98 -2.51 16.75 11.16
C ILE A 98 -2.95 17.63 12.34
N HIS A 99 -3.60 17.04 13.34
CA HIS A 99 -3.97 17.80 14.53
C HIS A 99 -2.72 18.26 15.30
N GLN A 100 -1.72 17.40 15.41
CA GLN A 100 -0.45 17.71 16.09
C GLN A 100 0.38 18.77 15.37
N THR A 101 0.19 19.00 14.06
CA THR A 101 0.89 20.07 13.34
C THR A 101 0.29 21.46 13.55
N LYS A 102 -0.93 21.58 14.12
CA LYS A 102 -1.62 22.88 14.32
C LYS A 102 -0.83 23.94 15.11
N PRO A 103 -0.01 23.60 16.13
CA PRO A 103 0.77 24.60 16.87
C PRO A 103 1.92 25.22 16.05
N PHE A 104 2.29 24.61 14.93
CA PHE A 104 3.44 25.02 14.13
C PHE A 104 3.00 25.95 12.98
N PRO A 105 3.79 27.00 12.67
CA PRO A 105 3.62 27.73 11.43
C PRO A 105 3.76 26.81 10.20
N ARG A 106 3.22 27.25 9.06
CA ARG A 106 3.24 26.43 7.83
C ARG A 106 4.68 26.12 7.42
N GLY A 107 4.98 24.84 7.25
CA GLY A 107 6.31 24.36 6.85
C GLY A 107 7.33 24.32 7.98
N GLU A 108 6.92 24.58 9.22
CA GLU A 108 7.79 24.53 10.41
C GLU A 108 7.45 23.34 11.33
N ALA A 109 6.60 22.43 10.89
CA ALA A 109 6.29 21.22 11.65
C ALA A 109 7.53 20.31 11.70
N PRO A 110 7.82 19.68 12.86
CA PRO A 110 8.86 18.67 12.96
C PRO A 110 8.67 17.53 11.95
N LEU A 111 9.79 17.03 11.42
CA LEU A 111 9.79 16.00 10.37
C LEU A 111 9.15 14.69 10.85
N TYR A 112 9.26 14.34 12.13
CA TYR A 112 8.53 13.20 12.70
C TYR A 112 7.00 13.34 12.59
N LEU A 113 6.42 14.54 12.63
CA LEU A 113 4.98 14.75 12.43
C LEU A 113 4.60 14.61 10.96
N GLU A 114 5.38 15.22 10.07
CA GLU A 114 5.16 15.15 8.63
C GLU A 114 5.26 13.70 8.13
N SER A 115 6.29 12.98 8.56
CA SER A 115 6.44 11.55 8.29
C SER A 115 5.28 10.72 8.85
N GLY A 116 4.70 11.11 9.98
CA GLY A 116 3.49 10.50 10.53
C GLY A 116 2.30 10.63 9.58
N ILE A 117 2.10 11.81 9.00
CA ILE A 117 1.05 12.06 8.00
C ILE A 117 1.28 11.21 6.75
N PHE A 118 2.49 11.22 6.19
CA PHE A 118 2.78 10.51 4.94
C PHE A 118 2.74 8.98 5.10
N SER A 119 3.36 8.46 6.15
CA SER A 119 3.38 7.02 6.44
C SER A 119 1.97 6.47 6.70
N SER A 120 1.07 7.31 7.22
CA SER A 120 -0.33 6.94 7.49
C SER A 120 -1.09 6.52 6.24
N GLY A 121 -0.92 7.26 5.14
CA GLY A 121 -1.49 6.89 3.84
C GLY A 121 -0.72 5.77 3.15
N GLN A 122 0.61 5.79 3.25
CA GLN A 122 1.46 4.85 2.52
C GLN A 122 1.32 3.41 2.97
N MET A 123 1.11 3.17 4.27
CA MET A 123 0.86 1.81 4.73
C MET A 123 -0.39 1.19 4.07
N ILE A 124 -1.42 2.01 3.80
CA ILE A 124 -2.66 1.56 3.15
C ILE A 124 -2.35 1.17 1.71
N PHE A 125 -1.65 2.03 0.97
CA PHE A 125 -1.29 1.77 -0.43
C PHE A 125 -0.34 0.58 -0.58
N ALA A 126 0.72 0.51 0.22
CA ALA A 126 1.66 -0.62 0.20
C ALA A 126 0.96 -1.95 0.50
N PHE A 127 0.03 -1.97 1.46
CA PHE A 127 -0.74 -3.17 1.76
C PHE A 127 -1.72 -3.52 0.62
N LEU A 128 -2.35 -2.51 0.00
CA LEU A 128 -3.20 -2.72 -1.17
C LEU A 128 -2.42 -3.30 -2.36
N GLU A 129 -1.21 -2.82 -2.61
CA GLU A 129 -0.30 -3.35 -3.64
C GLU A 129 0.10 -4.80 -3.36
N PHE A 130 0.33 -5.15 -2.10
CA PHE A 130 0.53 -6.53 -1.68
C PHE A 130 -0.71 -7.39 -1.99
N ILE A 131 -1.92 -6.91 -1.70
CA ILE A 131 -3.15 -7.65 -2.03
C ILE A 131 -3.28 -7.84 -3.56
N ILE A 132 -3.07 -6.77 -4.32
CA ILE A 132 -3.19 -6.76 -5.78
C ILE A 132 -2.20 -7.74 -6.41
N THR A 133 -0.92 -7.69 -6.01
CA THR A 133 0.10 -8.61 -6.53
C THR A 133 -0.26 -10.08 -6.25
N ASN A 134 -0.72 -10.41 -5.05
CA ASN A 134 -1.16 -11.76 -4.71
C ASN A 134 -2.38 -12.21 -5.52
N ALA A 135 -3.36 -11.32 -5.73
CA ALA A 135 -4.51 -11.60 -6.58
C ALA A 135 -4.07 -11.88 -8.02
N LEU A 136 -3.20 -11.04 -8.58
CA LEU A 136 -2.66 -11.18 -9.93
C LEU A 136 -1.86 -12.48 -10.10
N ILE A 137 -1.11 -12.92 -9.08
CA ILE A 137 -0.41 -14.23 -9.11
C ILE A 137 -1.42 -15.36 -9.30
N LYS A 138 -2.55 -15.34 -8.56
CA LYS A 138 -3.58 -16.37 -8.66
C LYS A 138 -4.27 -16.34 -10.01
N ILE A 139 -4.74 -15.16 -10.44
CA ILE A 139 -5.42 -14.97 -11.74
C ILE A 139 -4.53 -15.41 -12.91
N THR A 140 -3.26 -15.01 -12.91
CA THR A 140 -2.32 -15.36 -14.00
C THR A 140 -1.85 -16.82 -13.92
N GLY A 141 -1.88 -17.44 -12.74
CA GLY A 141 -1.63 -18.86 -12.55
C GLY A 141 -2.80 -19.74 -13.03
N GLU A 142 -4.04 -19.34 -12.74
CA GLU A 142 -5.26 -20.05 -13.15
C GLU A 142 -5.45 -20.01 -14.67
N LYS A 143 -5.15 -18.88 -15.34
CA LYS A 143 -5.18 -18.78 -16.82
C LYS A 143 -4.25 -19.77 -17.55
N LYS A 144 -3.26 -20.37 -16.87
CA LYS A 144 -2.34 -21.35 -17.47
C LYS A 144 -2.83 -22.79 -17.38
N LEU A 145 -3.88 -23.08 -16.62
CA LEU A 145 -4.54 -24.39 -16.64
C LEU A 145 -5.66 -24.32 -17.67
N PRO A 146 -5.50 -24.87 -18.89
CA PRO A 146 -6.62 -24.99 -19.78
C PRO A 146 -7.67 -25.87 -19.08
N ASN A 147 -8.92 -25.39 -19.06
CA ASN A 147 -10.08 -26.16 -18.63
C ASN A 147 -9.98 -27.56 -19.27
N LYS A 148 -9.87 -28.59 -18.43
CA LYS A 148 -10.07 -29.98 -18.83
C LYS A 148 -11.56 -30.22 -19.06
#